data_AF-A0AAU8TTV6-F1
#
_entry.id   AF-A0AAU8TTV6-F1
#
_cell.length_a   1.000
_cell.length_b   1.000
_cell.length_c   1.000
_cell.angle_alpha   90.00
_cell.angle_beta   90.00
_cell.angle_gamma   90.00
#
_symmetry.space_group_name_H-M   'P 1'
#
loop_
_entity.id
_entity.type
_entity.pdbx_description
1 polymer ?
#
loop_
_entity_poly.entity_id
_entity_poly.type
_entity_poly.pdbx_seq_one_letter_code
_entity_poly.pdbx_strand_id
1 'polypeptide(L)'
;MLLPDSKYMDFHQDEIEHVLDYDVEQNIYGVPDYLGGLQALLLNEAATLFRRRYYSNGAHAGYIFYTNDPDLTEEDEENLRAQISASKGVGNFRSMFVNIPNGKENAIQIIPVGDFQAKDELEKVKNITRNDVIAAWRMNPALAGIIPENSGGFGDIEKIDRVYTSNEIRPICQLFNQLNDTLRHDRRIDWKKIDKAGETTT
;
A
#
# COMPACT_ATOMS: atom_id res chain seq x y z
N MET A 1 -10.78 -7.24 29.43
CA MET A 1 -11.17 -6.83 28.05
C MET A 1 -12.15 -5.66 28.12
N LEU A 2 -12.01 -4.65 27.26
CA LEU A 2 -12.92 -3.50 27.21
C LEU A 2 -14.14 -3.82 26.33
N LEU A 3 -15.35 -3.65 26.88
CA LEU A 3 -16.61 -3.88 26.19
C LEU A 3 -17.12 -2.59 25.51
N PRO A 4 -18.02 -2.68 24.49
CA PRO A 4 -18.53 -1.52 23.75
C PRO A 4 -19.20 -0.43 24.60
N ASP A 5 -19.65 -0.76 25.81
CA ASP A 5 -20.28 0.15 26.76
C ASP A 5 -19.27 0.73 27.78
N SER A 6 -17.97 0.67 27.46
CA SER A 6 -16.88 1.10 28.35
C SER A 6 -16.82 0.33 29.69
N LYS A 7 -17.43 -0.86 29.76
CA LYS A 7 -17.26 -1.76 30.91
C LYS A 7 -16.03 -2.63 30.76
N TYR A 8 -15.45 -2.99 31.89
CA TYR A 8 -14.34 -3.93 31.98
C TYR A 8 -14.87 -5.33 32.27
N MET A 9 -14.41 -6.29 31.48
CA MET A 9 -14.51 -7.71 31.80
C MET A 9 -13.16 -8.15 32.36
N ASP A 10 -13.16 -8.51 33.64
CA ASP A 10 -12.02 -9.10 34.31
C ASP A 10 -12.00 -10.60 34.08
N PHE A 11 -10.80 -11.16 34.02
CA PHE A 11 -10.58 -12.59 33.89
C PHE A 11 -9.85 -13.09 35.12
N HIS A 12 -10.20 -14.30 35.55
CA HIS A 12 -9.46 -14.99 36.59
C HIS A 12 -8.11 -15.49 36.06
N GLN A 13 -7.22 -15.81 36.99
CA GLN A 13 -5.97 -16.47 36.65
C GLN A 13 -6.26 -17.76 35.85
N ASP A 14 -5.46 -18.01 34.82
CA ASP A 14 -5.55 -19.17 33.91
C ASP A 14 -6.80 -19.18 33.00
N GLU A 15 -7.55 -18.08 32.88
CA GLU A 15 -8.64 -17.96 31.90
C GLU A 15 -8.19 -17.45 30.53
N ILE A 16 -6.96 -16.93 30.41
CA ILE A 16 -6.41 -16.37 29.18
C ILE A 16 -5.07 -17.04 28.87
N GLU A 17 -4.96 -17.58 27.67
CA GLU A 17 -3.69 -17.99 27.07
C GLU A 17 -3.16 -16.89 26.17
N HIS A 18 -1.92 -16.45 26.39
CA HIS A 18 -1.26 -15.44 25.57
C HIS A 18 -0.19 -16.09 24.69
N VAL A 19 -0.51 -16.28 23.41
CA VAL A 19 0.48 -16.64 22.39
C VAL A 19 1.17 -15.38 21.90
N LEU A 20 2.49 -15.40 21.90
CA LEU A 20 3.30 -14.29 21.46
C LEU A 20 4.52 -14.77 20.68
N ASP A 21 4.90 -14.01 19.67
CA ASP A 21 6.16 -14.19 18.96
C ASP A 21 7.34 -13.69 19.81
N TYR A 22 8.54 -14.13 19.48
CA TYR A 22 9.74 -13.77 20.22
C TYR A 22 10.06 -12.27 20.13
N ASP A 23 10.34 -11.66 21.28
CA ASP A 23 10.85 -10.28 21.41
C ASP A 23 12.19 -10.31 22.17
N VAL A 24 13.17 -9.57 21.67
CA VAL A 24 14.51 -9.47 22.29
C VAL A 24 14.57 -8.46 23.44
N GLU A 25 13.66 -7.47 23.46
CA GLU A 25 13.71 -6.36 24.41
C GLU A 25 12.83 -6.61 25.64
N GLN A 26 11.77 -7.42 25.51
CA GLN A 26 10.80 -7.64 26.58
C GLN A 26 10.10 -9.01 26.48
N ASN A 27 9.46 -9.42 27.59
CA ASN A 27 8.82 -10.74 27.73
C ASN A 27 7.30 -10.68 27.95
N ILE A 28 6.68 -9.53 27.65
CA ILE A 28 5.26 -9.25 27.92
C ILE A 28 4.42 -9.44 26.65
N TYR A 29 4.86 -8.92 25.51
CA TYR A 29 4.21 -9.02 24.20
C TYR A 29 5.19 -9.53 23.14
N GLY A 30 4.66 -10.06 22.04
CA GLY A 30 5.47 -10.44 20.89
C GLY A 30 5.66 -9.29 19.90
N VAL A 31 6.72 -9.38 19.10
CA VAL A 31 6.99 -8.44 18.01
C VAL A 31 6.43 -9.00 16.70
N PRO A 32 5.55 -8.28 16.00
CA PRO A 32 5.07 -8.74 14.71
C PRO A 32 6.18 -8.72 13.64
N ASP A 33 6.32 -9.81 12.88
CA ASP A 33 7.33 -9.94 11.82
C ASP A 33 7.23 -8.84 10.74
N TYR A 34 6.02 -8.37 10.44
CA TYR A 34 5.81 -7.33 9.42
C TYR A 34 6.33 -5.95 9.83
N LEU A 35 6.72 -5.74 11.10
CA LEU A 35 7.16 -4.44 11.60
C LEU A 35 8.36 -3.90 10.81
N GLY A 36 9.28 -4.78 10.38
CA GLY A 36 10.40 -4.41 9.52
C GLY A 36 9.98 -3.88 8.13
N GLY A 37 8.80 -4.28 7.64
CA GLY A 37 8.22 -3.83 6.37
C GLY A 37 7.31 -2.60 6.48
N LEU A 38 7.16 -2.01 7.67
CA LEU A 38 6.18 -0.93 7.90
C LEU A 38 6.41 0.29 7.00
N GLN A 39 7.68 0.69 6.82
CA GLN A 39 8.01 1.83 5.96
C GLN A 39 7.71 1.55 4.48
N ALA A 40 7.93 0.31 4.03
CA ALA A 40 7.57 -0.10 2.69
C ALA A 40 6.04 -0.07 2.49
N LEU A 41 5.27 -0.54 3.48
CA LEU A 41 3.81 -0.49 3.46
C LEU A 41 3.29 0.96 3.36
N LEU A 42 3.77 1.85 4.23
CA LEU A 42 3.36 3.26 4.24
C LEU A 42 3.73 3.96 2.93
N LEU A 43 4.92 3.69 2.39
CA LEU A 43 5.34 4.23 1.10
C LEU A 43 4.47 3.70 -0.06
N ASN A 44 4.11 2.41 -0.03
CA ASN A 44 3.24 1.80 -1.02
C ASN A 44 1.82 2.40 -1.00
N GLU A 45 1.29 2.65 0.19
CA GLU A 45 0.00 3.33 0.40
C GLU A 45 0.07 4.76 -0.14
N ALA A 46 1.10 5.53 0.25
CA ALA A 46 1.30 6.90 -0.19
C ALA A 46 1.39 7.00 -1.72
N ALA A 47 2.11 6.08 -2.38
CA ALA A 47 2.19 6.03 -3.84
C ALA A 47 0.83 5.76 -4.50
N THR A 48 0.01 4.90 -3.89
CA THR A 48 -1.36 4.60 -4.35
C THR A 48 -2.27 5.83 -4.21
N LEU A 49 -2.24 6.46 -3.04
CA LEU A 49 -3.00 7.68 -2.76
C LEU A 49 -2.56 8.84 -3.67
N PHE A 50 -1.26 8.97 -3.93
CA PHE A 50 -0.73 9.94 -4.86
C PHE A 50 -1.30 9.73 -6.27
N ARG A 51 -1.23 8.50 -6.81
CA ARG A 51 -1.81 8.16 -8.11
C ARG A 51 -3.32 8.45 -8.15
N ARG A 52 -4.06 8.04 -7.12
CA ARG A 52 -5.50 8.31 -7.04
C ARG A 52 -5.78 9.81 -7.06
N ARG A 53 -5.08 10.61 -6.24
CA ARG A 53 -5.22 12.07 -6.22
C ARG A 53 -4.79 12.70 -7.55
N TYR A 54 -3.75 12.20 -8.19
CA TYR A 54 -3.28 12.67 -9.50
C TYR A 54 -4.36 12.48 -10.57
N TYR A 55 -5.02 11.31 -10.62
CA TYR A 55 -6.10 11.05 -11.56
C TYR A 55 -7.39 11.77 -11.20
N SER A 56 -7.76 11.83 -9.92
CA SER A 56 -8.93 12.57 -9.47
C SER A 56 -8.76 14.05 -9.75
N ASN A 57 -7.69 14.70 -9.30
CA ASN A 57 -7.53 16.15 -9.39
C ASN A 57 -7.14 16.66 -10.78
N GLY A 58 -6.95 15.76 -11.76
CA GLY A 58 -6.57 16.14 -13.10
C GLY A 58 -5.11 16.55 -13.21
N ALA A 59 -4.21 15.56 -13.35
CA ALA A 59 -2.90 15.59 -14.00
C ALA A 59 -2.06 16.90 -13.99
N HIS A 60 -2.13 17.70 -12.94
CA HIS A 60 -1.38 18.94 -12.86
C HIS A 60 -0.53 18.94 -11.61
N ALA A 61 0.74 18.59 -11.81
CA ALA A 61 1.77 19.34 -11.12
C ALA A 61 1.45 20.83 -11.34
N GLY A 62 1.47 21.64 -10.29
CA GLY A 62 1.07 23.04 -10.38
C GLY A 62 1.82 23.76 -11.50
N TYR A 63 1.29 24.86 -12.01
CA TYR A 63 2.01 25.71 -12.95
C TYR A 63 2.09 27.12 -12.40
N ILE A 64 3.20 27.79 -12.67
CA ILE A 64 3.31 29.23 -12.45
C ILE A 64 2.77 29.89 -13.71
N PHE A 65 1.66 30.62 -13.52
CA PHE A 65 1.13 31.51 -14.54
C PHE A 65 1.86 32.84 -14.44
N TYR A 66 2.56 33.23 -15.50
CA TYR A 66 3.32 34.46 -15.57
C TYR A 66 2.79 35.32 -16.71
N THR A 67 2.59 36.60 -16.44
CA THR A 67 2.28 37.60 -17.46
C THR A 67 3.13 38.84 -17.23
N ASN A 68 3.55 39.48 -18.32
CA ASN A 68 4.34 40.71 -18.32
C ASN A 68 3.66 41.82 -19.11
N ASP A 69 2.35 41.71 -19.32
CA ASP A 69 1.56 42.67 -20.08
C ASP A 69 1.32 43.94 -19.24
N PRO A 70 1.82 45.11 -19.70
CA PRO A 70 1.61 46.37 -18.99
C PRO A 70 0.17 46.90 -19.08
N ASP A 71 -0.64 46.39 -20.02
CA ASP A 71 -2.01 46.87 -20.27
C ASP A 71 -3.07 46.02 -19.55
N LEU A 72 -2.67 45.02 -18.76
CA LEU A 72 -3.58 44.17 -18.00
C LEU A 72 -4.24 44.96 -16.85
N THR A 73 -5.57 45.08 -16.88
CA THR A 73 -6.31 45.77 -15.82
C THR A 73 -6.43 44.92 -14.56
N GLU A 74 -6.68 45.56 -13.41
CA GLU A 74 -6.90 44.88 -12.13
C GLU A 74 -8.13 43.94 -12.19
N GLU A 75 -9.16 44.34 -12.94
CA GLU A 75 -10.36 43.53 -13.20
C GLU A 75 -10.04 42.28 -14.05
N ASP A 76 -9.20 42.42 -15.07
CA ASP A 76 -8.75 41.29 -15.90
C ASP A 76 -7.86 40.32 -15.10
N GLU A 77 -7.00 40.82 -14.20
CA GLU A 77 -6.21 39.97 -13.30
C GLU A 77 -7.11 39.13 -12.38
N GLU A 78 -8.12 39.74 -11.76
CA GLU A 78 -9.08 39.02 -10.90
C GLU A 78 -9.88 37.98 -11.69
N ASN A 79 -10.33 38.33 -12.90
CA ASN A 79 -11.03 37.41 -13.78
C ASN A 79 -10.15 36.23 -14.19
N LEU A 80 -8.89 36.47 -14.55
CA LEU A 80 -7.92 35.42 -14.86
C LEU A 80 -7.64 34.54 -13.63
N ARG A 81 -7.44 35.13 -12.45
CA ARG A 81 -7.22 34.39 -11.20
C ARG A 81 -8.44 33.53 -10.85
N ALA A 82 -9.66 34.04 -11.04
CA ALA A 82 -10.90 33.33 -10.81
C ALA A 82 -11.07 32.16 -11.79
N GLN A 83 -10.83 32.37 -13.09
CA GLN A 83 -10.91 31.31 -14.10
C GLN A 83 -9.84 30.23 -13.91
N ILE A 84 -8.60 30.59 -13.55
CA ILE A 84 -7.52 29.65 -13.23
C ILE A 84 -7.85 28.87 -11.96
N SER A 85 -8.48 29.50 -10.97
CA SER A 85 -8.88 28.80 -9.74
C SER A 85 -10.06 27.89 -9.98
N ALA A 86 -11.00 28.29 -10.83
CA ALA A 86 -12.13 27.45 -11.23
C ALA A 86 -11.68 26.25 -12.06
N SER A 87 -10.65 26.38 -12.91
CA SER A 87 -10.12 25.25 -13.70
C SER A 87 -9.37 24.20 -12.87
N LYS A 88 -9.08 24.47 -11.58
CA LYS A 88 -8.54 23.47 -10.65
C LYS A 88 -9.65 22.54 -10.17
N GLY A 89 -9.48 21.23 -10.38
CA GLY A 89 -10.37 20.21 -9.83
C GLY A 89 -10.74 19.10 -10.81
N VAL A 90 -11.31 18.02 -10.28
CA VAL A 90 -11.71 16.83 -11.04
C VAL A 90 -12.65 17.22 -12.19
N GLY A 91 -12.24 16.97 -13.43
CA GLY A 91 -13.09 17.18 -14.61
C GLY A 91 -13.18 18.62 -15.14
N ASN A 92 -12.39 19.57 -14.62
CA ASN A 92 -12.52 21.00 -14.98
C ASN A 92 -11.48 21.53 -15.98
N PHE A 93 -10.97 20.68 -16.87
CA PHE A 93 -10.09 21.07 -17.97
C PHE A 93 -10.88 21.76 -19.09
N ARG A 94 -11.23 23.03 -18.89
CA ARG A 94 -11.73 23.88 -19.97
C ARG A 94 -10.57 24.71 -20.52
N SER A 95 -10.39 24.69 -21.84
CA SER A 95 -9.44 25.57 -22.51
C SER A 95 -9.79 27.02 -22.20
N MET A 96 -8.80 27.78 -21.74
CA MET A 96 -8.93 29.22 -21.48
C MET A 96 -8.52 29.98 -22.74
N PHE A 97 -9.33 30.94 -23.17
CA PHE A 97 -9.01 31.86 -24.26
C PHE A 97 -8.76 33.25 -23.67
N VAL A 98 -7.59 33.81 -23.91
CA VAL A 98 -7.22 35.16 -23.47
C VAL A 98 -6.78 35.95 -24.70
N ASN A 99 -7.35 37.14 -24.89
CA ASN A 99 -6.99 38.04 -25.97
C ASN A 99 -6.25 39.24 -25.38
N ILE A 100 -4.98 39.40 -25.74
CA ILE A 100 -4.16 40.54 -25.31
C ILE A 100 -3.93 41.46 -26.52
N PRO A 101 -4.55 42.65 -26.55
CA PRO A 101 -4.28 43.66 -27.58
C PRO A 101 -2.81 44.07 -27.53
N ASN A 102 -2.11 44.09 -28.67
CA ASN A 102 -0.68 44.45 -28.76
C ASN A 102 0.30 43.58 -27.94
N GLY A 103 -0.13 42.38 -27.51
CA GLY A 103 0.71 41.47 -26.73
C GLY A 103 2.02 41.10 -27.45
N LYS A 104 3.14 41.17 -26.73
CA LYS A 104 4.45 40.70 -27.22
C LYS A 104 4.50 39.16 -27.22
N GLU A 105 5.43 38.58 -27.97
CA GLU A 105 5.77 37.16 -27.80
C GLU A 105 6.08 36.90 -26.32
N ASN A 106 5.44 35.88 -25.74
CA ASN A 106 5.51 35.52 -24.32
C ASN A 106 4.71 36.42 -23.35
N ALA A 107 3.71 37.17 -23.81
CA ALA A 107 2.83 37.96 -22.93
C ALA A 107 2.16 37.13 -21.82
N ILE A 108 1.87 35.86 -22.09
CA ILE A 108 1.46 34.85 -21.11
C ILE A 108 2.35 33.63 -21.25
N GLN A 109 2.90 33.16 -20.13
CA GLN A 109 3.64 31.90 -20.05
C GLN A 109 3.10 31.02 -18.92
N ILE A 110 3.02 29.73 -19.21
CA ILE A 110 2.74 28.69 -18.23
C ILE A 110 4.05 27.95 -18.00
N ILE A 111 4.64 28.15 -16.82
CA ILE A 111 5.85 27.43 -16.41
C ILE A 111 5.40 26.22 -15.59
N PRO A 112 5.56 24.98 -16.07
CA PRO A 112 5.19 23.80 -15.31
C PRO A 112 6.08 23.70 -14.05
N VAL A 113 5.46 23.51 -12.88
CA VAL A 113 6.14 23.26 -11.61
C VAL A 113 5.91 21.81 -11.22
N GLY A 114 6.93 21.00 -11.47
CA GLY A 114 6.95 19.58 -11.13
C GLY A 114 7.14 18.71 -12.37
N ASP A 115 8.01 17.73 -12.23
CA ASP A 115 8.48 16.93 -13.34
C ASP A 115 7.44 15.88 -13.74
N PHE A 116 7.01 15.92 -15.01
CA PHE A 116 6.08 14.96 -15.60
C PHE A 116 6.72 13.56 -15.78
N GLN A 117 8.03 13.44 -15.50
CA GLN A 117 8.83 12.21 -15.54
C GLN A 117 8.55 11.24 -14.35
N ALA A 118 7.78 11.65 -13.33
CA ALA A 118 7.57 10.84 -12.12
C ALA A 118 6.74 9.55 -12.33
N LYS A 119 6.19 9.30 -13.52
CA LYS A 119 5.39 8.08 -13.78
C LYS A 119 6.23 6.80 -13.61
N ASP A 120 7.43 6.79 -14.17
CA ASP A 120 8.32 5.61 -14.16
C ASP A 120 8.87 5.34 -12.75
N GLU A 121 9.14 6.40 -11.99
CA GLU A 121 9.61 6.29 -10.60
C GLU A 121 8.52 5.75 -9.67
N LEU A 122 7.25 6.11 -9.87
CA LEU A 122 6.15 5.59 -9.05
C LEU A 122 5.92 4.09 -9.25
N GLU A 123 6.13 3.57 -10.45
CA GLU A 123 6.01 2.13 -10.71
C GLU A 123 7.13 1.35 -10.02
N LYS A 124 8.38 1.83 -10.13
CA LYS A 124 9.52 1.25 -9.42
C LYS A 124 9.29 1.23 -7.91
N VAL A 125 8.85 2.36 -7.33
CA VAL A 125 8.54 2.44 -5.90
C VAL A 125 7.47 1.41 -5.52
N LYS A 126 6.41 1.25 -6.32
CA LYS A 126 5.36 0.26 -6.07
C LYS A 126 5.88 -1.18 -6.14
N ASN A 127 6.75 -1.48 -7.10
CA ASN A 127 7.30 -2.83 -7.27
C ASN A 127 8.28 -3.19 -6.15
N ILE A 128 9.19 -2.28 -5.78
CA ILE A 128 10.15 -2.46 -4.68
C ILE A 128 9.38 -2.65 -3.37
N THR A 129 8.51 -1.70 -3.03
CA THR A 129 7.77 -1.77 -1.76
C THR A 129 6.84 -2.98 -1.67
N ARG A 130 6.27 -3.45 -2.79
CA ARG A 130 5.51 -4.71 -2.83
C ARG A 130 6.39 -5.90 -2.46
N ASN A 131 7.61 -5.97 -3.01
CA ASN A 131 8.55 -7.05 -2.73
C ASN A 131 9.02 -7.01 -1.27
N ASP A 132 9.30 -5.82 -0.74
CA ASP A 132 9.69 -5.64 0.67
C ASP A 132 8.59 -6.09 1.63
N VAL A 133 7.33 -5.74 1.34
CA VAL A 133 6.18 -6.19 2.14
C VAL A 133 6.09 -7.71 2.10
N ILE A 134 6.12 -8.33 0.92
CA ILE A 134 6.01 -9.79 0.81
C ILE A 134 7.16 -10.52 1.49
N ALA A 135 8.37 -9.96 1.43
CA ALA A 135 9.52 -10.47 2.15
C ALA A 135 9.34 -10.37 3.67
N ALA A 136 8.81 -9.24 4.18
CA ALA A 136 8.50 -9.08 5.60
C ALA A 136 7.45 -10.08 6.10
N TRP A 137 6.46 -10.42 5.25
CA TRP A 137 5.47 -11.48 5.53
C TRP A 137 5.98 -12.90 5.20
N ARG A 138 7.23 -13.04 4.72
CA ARG A 138 7.84 -14.29 4.27
C ARG A 138 7.00 -15.07 3.26
N MET A 139 6.15 -14.38 2.50
CA MET A 139 5.21 -15.01 1.58
C MET A 139 5.86 -15.25 0.22
N ASN A 140 5.55 -16.37 -0.43
CA ASN A 140 6.00 -16.56 -1.81
C ASN A 140 5.15 -15.68 -2.76
N PRO A 141 5.76 -14.89 -3.68
CA PRO A 141 5.02 -14.05 -4.62
C PRO A 141 3.96 -14.79 -5.45
N ALA A 142 4.22 -16.04 -5.83
CA ALA A 142 3.30 -16.85 -6.61
C ALA A 142 2.01 -17.18 -5.82
N LEU A 143 2.15 -17.46 -4.53
CA LEU A 143 1.02 -17.73 -3.62
C LEU A 143 0.29 -16.43 -3.24
N ALA A 144 0.98 -15.29 -3.28
CA ALA A 144 0.41 -13.97 -3.04
C ALA A 144 -0.41 -13.42 -4.22
N GLY A 145 -0.53 -14.17 -5.32
CA GLY A 145 -1.25 -13.75 -6.52
C GLY A 145 -0.53 -12.66 -7.32
N ILE A 146 0.79 -12.52 -7.15
CA ILE A 146 1.59 -11.63 -8.00
C ILE A 146 1.66 -12.21 -9.41
N ILE A 147 1.53 -11.34 -10.40
CA ILE A 147 1.78 -11.69 -11.81
C ILE A 147 3.29 -11.55 -12.06
N PRO A 148 3.95 -12.58 -12.60
CA PRO A 148 5.38 -12.52 -12.91
C PRO A 148 5.66 -11.50 -14.02
N GLU A 149 6.74 -10.73 -13.86
CA GLU A 149 7.18 -9.72 -14.83
C GLU A 149 8.09 -10.32 -15.93
N ASN A 150 8.58 -11.55 -15.72
CA ASN A 150 9.45 -12.26 -16.64
C ASN A 150 8.72 -13.39 -17.39
N SER A 151 9.15 -13.70 -18.62
CA SER A 151 8.54 -14.75 -19.45
C SER A 151 8.65 -16.16 -18.87
N GLY A 152 9.52 -16.37 -17.87
CA GLY A 152 9.74 -17.66 -17.21
C GLY A 152 8.76 -18.00 -16.08
N GLY A 153 7.97 -17.02 -15.60
CA GLY A 153 7.04 -17.22 -14.49
C GLY A 153 7.71 -17.62 -13.16
N PHE A 154 6.91 -18.13 -12.21
CA PHE A 154 7.39 -18.60 -10.92
C PHE A 154 7.72 -20.10 -10.87
N GLY A 155 7.34 -20.86 -11.91
CA GLY A 155 7.46 -22.32 -11.96
C GLY A 155 6.22 -23.03 -11.41
N ASP A 156 6.42 -24.25 -10.92
CA ASP A 156 5.35 -25.13 -10.42
C ASP A 156 4.81 -24.66 -9.06
N ILE A 157 3.55 -24.23 -9.06
CA ILE A 157 2.86 -23.70 -7.88
C ILE A 157 2.66 -24.74 -6.79
N GLU A 158 2.44 -26.02 -7.13
CA GLU A 158 2.25 -27.09 -6.14
C GLU A 158 3.55 -27.37 -5.39
N LYS A 159 4.69 -27.32 -6.10
CA LYS A 159 6.01 -27.43 -5.47
C LYS A 159 6.29 -26.25 -4.54
N ILE A 160 5.93 -25.03 -4.97
CA ILE A 160 6.06 -23.82 -4.15
C ILE A 160 5.21 -23.93 -2.89
N ASP A 161 3.93 -24.29 -3.03
CA ASP A 161 3.00 -24.48 -1.91
C ASP A 161 3.51 -25.53 -0.92
N ARG A 162 4.01 -26.66 -1.41
CA ARG A 162 4.58 -27.71 -0.54
C ARG A 162 5.76 -27.20 0.28
N VAL A 163 6.69 -26.45 -0.32
CA VAL A 163 7.86 -25.89 0.37
C VAL A 163 7.42 -24.81 1.36
N TYR A 164 6.53 -23.91 0.95
CA TYR A 164 5.98 -22.86 1.80
C TYR A 164 5.23 -23.43 3.01
N THR A 165 4.37 -24.43 2.78
CA THR A 165 3.66 -25.14 3.85
C THR A 165 4.64 -25.80 4.82
N SER A 166 5.73 -26.40 4.31
CA SER A 166 6.73 -27.05 5.17
C SER A 166 7.52 -26.07 6.03
N ASN A 167 7.85 -24.89 5.48
CA ASN A 167 8.81 -23.97 6.09
C ASN A 167 8.16 -22.79 6.83
N GLU A 168 6.93 -22.42 6.49
CA GLU A 168 6.23 -21.27 7.07
C GLU A 168 4.98 -21.74 7.84
N ILE A 169 4.10 -22.54 7.22
CA ILE A 169 2.83 -22.94 7.86
C ILE A 169 3.04 -23.94 9.00
N ARG A 170 3.82 -25.01 8.80
CA ARG A 170 4.04 -26.03 9.83
C ARG A 170 4.72 -25.48 11.09
N PRO A 171 5.74 -24.61 11.02
CA PRO A 171 6.30 -23.96 12.21
C PRO A 171 5.27 -23.10 12.97
N ILE A 172 4.41 -22.35 12.26
CA ILE A 172 3.31 -21.62 12.91
C ILE A 172 2.37 -22.59 13.61
N CYS A 173 2.00 -23.71 12.98
CA CYS A 173 1.21 -24.76 13.63
C CYS A 173 1.88 -25.31 14.90
N GLN A 174 3.22 -25.40 14.94
CA GLN A 174 3.94 -25.84 16.14
C GLN A 174 3.82 -24.84 17.28
N LEU A 175 3.83 -23.53 17.02
CA LEU A 175 3.58 -22.50 18.04
C LEU A 175 2.19 -22.70 18.67
N PHE A 176 1.16 -22.88 17.85
CA PHE A 176 -0.19 -23.14 18.33
C PHE A 176 -0.34 -24.52 19.02
N ASN A 177 0.47 -25.52 18.67
CA ASN A 177 0.46 -26.80 19.38
C ASN A 177 0.91 -26.65 20.83
N GLN A 178 1.75 -25.66 21.17
CA GLN A 178 2.17 -25.41 22.56
C GLN A 178 0.97 -25.02 23.44
N LEU A 179 -0.06 -24.39 22.87
CA LEU A 179 -1.30 -24.12 23.61
C LEU A 179 -1.97 -25.40 24.11
N ASN A 180 -1.77 -26.54 23.46
CA ASN A 180 -2.39 -27.79 23.90
C ASN A 180 -1.87 -28.29 25.27
N ASP A 181 -0.74 -27.77 25.73
CA ASP A 181 -0.17 -28.07 27.05
C ASP A 181 -1.01 -27.46 28.18
N THR A 182 -1.63 -26.30 27.94
CA THR A 182 -2.47 -25.58 28.90
C THR A 182 -3.97 -25.76 28.62
N LEU A 183 -4.36 -25.92 27.35
CA LEU A 183 -5.75 -26.10 26.97
C LEU A 183 -6.33 -27.42 27.49
N ARG A 184 -7.60 -27.34 27.93
CA ARG A 184 -8.42 -28.50 28.25
C ARG A 184 -8.50 -29.47 27.06
N HIS A 185 -8.58 -30.76 27.35
CA HIS A 185 -8.57 -31.81 26.33
C HIS A 185 -9.65 -31.64 25.25
N ASP A 186 -10.84 -31.14 25.59
CA ASP A 186 -11.95 -30.89 24.66
C ASP A 186 -11.76 -29.64 23.77
N ARG A 187 -10.74 -28.83 24.05
CA ARG A 187 -10.46 -27.55 23.39
C ARG A 187 -9.10 -27.51 22.68
N ARG A 188 -8.40 -28.64 22.63
CA ARG A 188 -7.12 -28.76 21.94
C ARG A 188 -7.26 -28.52 20.44
N ILE A 189 -6.26 -27.85 19.89
CA ILE A 189 -6.13 -27.55 18.47
C ILE A 189 -5.47 -28.76 17.80
N ASP A 190 -6.02 -29.19 16.67
CA ASP A 190 -5.41 -30.20 15.81
C ASP A 190 -5.53 -29.77 14.34
N TRP A 191 -4.64 -30.27 13.49
CA TRP A 191 -4.49 -29.85 12.11
C TRP A 191 -4.97 -30.93 11.17
N LYS A 192 -5.78 -30.54 10.17
CA LYS A 192 -6.20 -31.47 9.12
C LYS A 192 -4.98 -32.00 8.39
N LYS A 193 -4.85 -33.33 8.33
CA LYS A 193 -3.88 -33.96 7.44
C LYS A 193 -4.36 -33.72 6.01
N ILE A 194 -3.50 -33.14 5.20
CA ILE A 194 -3.73 -33.03 3.76
C ILE A 194 -3.50 -34.43 3.21
N ASP A 195 -4.57 -35.07 2.72
CA ASP A 195 -4.43 -36.30 1.94
C ASP A 195 -3.56 -35.97 0.73
N LYS A 196 -2.47 -36.73 0.53
CA LYS A 196 -1.66 -36.59 -0.68
C LYS A 196 -2.56 -36.91 -1.88
N ALA A 197 -3.10 -35.89 -2.53
CA ALA A 197 -3.76 -36.06 -3.80
C ALA A 197 -2.71 -36.52 -4.83
N GLY A 198 -2.79 -37.80 -5.21
CA GLY A 198 -2.18 -38.34 -6.42
C GLY A 198 -0.65 -38.38 -6.47
N GLU A 199 -0.03 -39.30 -5.72
CA GLU A 199 1.10 -40.05 -6.32
C GLU A 199 0.50 -40.91 -7.45
N THR A 200 0.25 -40.30 -8.61
CA THR A 200 -0.11 -41.04 -9.82
C THR A 200 1.13 -41.81 -10.22
N THR A 201 1.17 -43.07 -9.79
CA THR A 201 2.06 -44.10 -10.29
C THR A 201 1.66 -44.37 -11.72
N THR A 202 2.44 -43.85 -12.68
CA THR A 202 2.90 -44.50 -13.93
C THR A 202 3.58 -43.47 -14.81
#